data_AF-A0A9E6EMW7-F1
#
_entry.id   AF-A0A9E6EMW7-F1
#
_cell.length_a   1.000
_cell.length_b   1.000
_cell.length_c   1.000
_cell.angle_alpha   90.00
_cell.angle_beta   90.00
_cell.angle_gamma   90.00
#
_symmetry.space_group_name_H-M   'P 1'
#
loop_
_entity.id
_entity.type
_entity.pdbx_description
1 polymer ?
#
loop_
_entity_poly.entity_id
_entity_poly.type
_entity_poly.pdbx_seq_one_letter_code
_entity_poly.pdbx_strand_id
1 'polypeptide(L)'
;MVITDMDIRDSRTRTRAAVWEIREFRGRAGLERLEEDWRRIWAGLPLRTSFMSFEACAAHVDHIMAEPGELRCLALVDGLQVRGICLLEPRMDVRLGVPVPVWGVLWLKHGPQADVLCADDEARRRFLPALAAHVRREPEGRPLLVLGPLPSASPFWEGLRHLAPPCLDPKESVRFMDCGNPYEELVAGLSANFRRNLNTARKRLAALADVHFVTAREPEALERELGTFLEVEASSWKGPAGTAVKFRRRQPAFFAALAGKLQGEAGRFEIHALYAQG
;
A
#
# COMPACT_ATOMS: atom_id res chain seq x y z
N MET A 1 -45.24 -48.49 -29.10
CA MET A 1 -43.97 -47.89 -29.56
C MET A 1 -43.33 -47.28 -28.32
N VAL A 2 -42.21 -47.85 -27.91
CA VAL A 2 -41.48 -47.61 -26.65
C VAL A 2 -40.66 -46.34 -26.78
N ILE A 3 -40.76 -45.40 -25.82
CA ILE A 3 -39.63 -44.56 -25.39
C ILE A 3 -39.73 -44.37 -23.87
N THR A 4 -38.62 -44.73 -23.25
CA THR A 4 -38.28 -44.91 -21.84
C THR A 4 -38.20 -43.63 -21.02
N ASP A 5 -38.56 -43.78 -19.74
CA ASP A 5 -38.08 -43.02 -18.59
C ASP A 5 -36.59 -42.67 -18.74
N MET A 6 -36.29 -41.38 -18.76
CA MET A 6 -34.92 -40.88 -18.64
C MET A 6 -34.81 -40.15 -17.32
N ASP A 7 -34.40 -40.94 -16.33
CA ASP A 7 -33.94 -40.58 -15.00
C ASP A 7 -32.75 -39.61 -15.12
N ILE A 8 -33.04 -38.30 -15.21
CA ILE A 8 -32.02 -37.25 -15.09
C ILE A 8 -31.67 -37.15 -13.61
N ARG A 9 -30.69 -37.95 -13.23
CA ARG A 9 -29.95 -37.77 -11.98
C ARG A 9 -29.35 -36.37 -11.98
N ASP A 10 -30.02 -35.49 -11.25
CA ASP A 10 -29.54 -34.17 -10.85
C ASP A 10 -28.28 -34.35 -10.00
N SER A 11 -27.13 -34.48 -10.66
CA SER A 11 -25.81 -34.45 -10.04
C SER A 11 -25.51 -33.01 -9.62
N ARG A 12 -26.24 -32.50 -8.64
CA ARG A 12 -25.81 -31.36 -7.85
C ARG A 12 -24.59 -31.81 -7.07
N THR A 13 -23.42 -31.52 -7.63
CA THR A 13 -22.19 -31.35 -6.87
C THR A 13 -22.53 -30.40 -5.74
N ARG A 14 -22.81 -30.92 -4.55
CA ARG A 14 -22.95 -30.14 -3.32
C ARG A 14 -21.62 -29.42 -3.15
N THR A 15 -21.55 -28.17 -3.59
CA THR A 15 -20.45 -27.26 -3.27
C THR A 15 -20.44 -27.14 -1.76
N ARG A 16 -19.56 -27.91 -1.11
CA ARG A 16 -19.32 -27.82 0.31
C ARG A 16 -18.99 -26.35 0.59
N ALA A 17 -19.83 -25.68 1.38
CA ALA A 17 -19.64 -24.26 1.68
C ALA A 17 -18.19 -24.07 2.14
N ALA A 18 -17.47 -23.15 1.48
CA ALA A 18 -16.09 -22.83 1.82
C ALA A 18 -16.00 -22.48 3.31
N VAL A 19 -15.10 -23.17 4.03
CA VAL A 19 -14.82 -22.86 5.42
C VAL A 19 -13.81 -21.74 5.43
N TRP A 20 -14.27 -20.54 5.78
CA TRP A 20 -13.44 -19.34 5.82
C TRP A 20 -12.75 -19.23 7.18
N GLU A 21 -11.43 -19.17 7.19
CA GLU A 21 -10.63 -19.03 8.42
C GLU A 21 -9.48 -18.03 8.24
N ILE A 22 -9.03 -17.46 9.36
CA ILE A 22 -7.78 -16.69 9.39
C ILE A 22 -6.65 -17.65 9.77
N ARG A 23 -5.65 -17.74 8.91
CA ARG A 23 -4.34 -18.33 9.24
C ARG A 23 -3.37 -17.23 9.57
N GLU A 24 -2.68 -17.39 10.68
CA GLU A 24 -1.71 -16.40 11.15
C GLU A 24 -0.29 -16.92 11.01
N PHE A 25 0.56 -16.06 10.49
CA PHE A 25 2.01 -16.20 10.52
C PHE A 25 2.61 -15.00 11.25
N ARG A 26 3.82 -15.16 11.78
CA ARG A 26 4.48 -14.09 12.57
C ARG A 26 5.83 -13.70 12.02
N GLY A 27 6.14 -12.43 12.21
CA GLY A 27 7.41 -11.83 11.89
C GLY A 27 7.76 -11.81 10.41
N ARG A 28 9.02 -11.49 10.14
CA ARG A 28 9.55 -11.40 8.77
C ARG A 28 9.46 -12.73 8.02
N ALA A 29 9.71 -13.86 8.69
CA ALA A 29 9.56 -15.19 8.11
C ALA A 29 8.09 -15.53 7.80
N GLY A 30 7.15 -15.05 8.62
CA GLY A 30 5.73 -15.17 8.35
C GLY A 30 5.27 -14.40 7.13
N LEU A 31 5.84 -13.20 6.91
CA LEU A 31 5.62 -12.43 5.69
C LEU A 31 6.13 -13.18 4.46
N GLU A 32 7.34 -13.74 4.51
CA GLU A 32 7.95 -14.56 3.45
C GLU A 32 7.06 -15.73 3.01
N ARG A 33 6.42 -16.41 3.97
CA ARG A 33 5.50 -17.52 3.68
C ARG A 33 4.28 -17.10 2.86
N LEU A 34 3.93 -15.81 2.86
CA LEU A 34 2.80 -15.28 2.11
C LEU A 34 3.21 -14.72 0.75
N GLU A 35 4.50 -14.70 0.38
CA GLU A 35 4.98 -14.01 -0.82
C GLU A 35 4.26 -14.46 -2.09
N GLU A 36 4.18 -15.77 -2.33
CA GLU A 36 3.56 -16.32 -3.54
C GLU A 36 2.08 -15.95 -3.63
N ASP A 37 1.33 -16.15 -2.54
CA ASP A 37 -0.09 -15.78 -2.47
C ASP A 37 -0.29 -14.26 -2.60
N TRP A 38 0.60 -13.47 -2.00
CA TRP A 38 0.59 -12.01 -2.08
C TRP A 38 0.75 -11.53 -3.51
N ARG A 39 1.77 -12.03 -4.22
CA ARG A 39 2.02 -11.69 -5.64
C ARG A 39 0.84 -12.10 -6.52
N ARG A 40 0.28 -13.29 -6.30
CA ARG A 40 -0.91 -13.76 -7.03
C ARG A 40 -2.11 -12.83 -6.86
N ILE A 41 -2.45 -12.49 -5.61
CA ILE A 41 -3.57 -11.59 -5.31
C ILE A 41 -3.28 -10.19 -5.88
N TRP A 42 -2.07 -9.68 -5.64
CA TRP A 42 -1.61 -8.38 -6.11
C TRP A 42 -1.74 -8.20 -7.63
N ALA A 43 -1.33 -9.21 -8.40
CA ALA A 43 -1.40 -9.21 -9.85
C ALA A 43 -2.84 -9.14 -10.38
N GLY A 44 -3.81 -9.66 -9.62
CA GLY A 44 -5.24 -9.62 -9.97
C GLY A 44 -5.96 -8.33 -9.56
N LEU A 45 -5.33 -7.43 -8.81
CA LEU A 45 -6.00 -6.21 -8.34
C LEU A 45 -6.16 -5.18 -9.46
N PRO A 46 -7.35 -4.56 -9.60
CA PRO A 46 -7.59 -3.53 -10.61
C PRO A 46 -6.81 -2.24 -10.32
N LEU A 47 -6.60 -1.92 -9.04
CA LEU A 47 -5.80 -0.78 -8.59
C LEU A 47 -4.65 -1.29 -7.72
N ARG A 48 -3.43 -1.13 -8.24
CA ARG A 48 -2.19 -1.52 -7.57
C ARG A 48 -1.45 -0.28 -7.11
N THR A 49 -1.32 -0.11 -5.80
CA THR A 49 -0.50 0.95 -5.20
C THR A 49 0.84 0.38 -4.72
N SER A 50 1.97 0.88 -5.20
CA SER A 50 3.29 0.30 -4.90
C SER A 50 3.58 0.10 -3.41
N PHE A 51 2.95 0.87 -2.52
CA PHE A 51 3.05 0.71 -1.06
C PHE A 51 2.45 -0.59 -0.50
N MET A 52 1.61 -1.30 -1.25
CA MET A 52 1.05 -2.61 -0.88
C MET A 52 1.68 -3.77 -1.66
N SER A 53 2.72 -3.49 -2.46
CA SER A 53 3.54 -4.55 -3.03
C SER A 53 4.23 -5.34 -1.91
N PHE A 54 4.56 -6.59 -2.19
CA PHE A 54 5.29 -7.42 -1.24
C PHE A 54 6.64 -6.78 -0.89
N GLU A 55 7.32 -6.23 -1.89
CA GLU A 55 8.61 -5.54 -1.78
C GLU A 55 8.54 -4.37 -0.81
N ALA A 56 7.51 -3.53 -0.92
CA ALA A 56 7.35 -2.37 -0.06
C ALA A 56 7.06 -2.78 1.39
N CYS A 57 6.20 -3.77 1.59
CA CYS A 57 5.94 -4.31 2.92
C CYS A 57 7.18 -4.97 3.52
N ALA A 58 7.92 -5.77 2.75
CA ALA A 58 9.16 -6.40 3.20
C ALA A 58 10.22 -5.35 3.55
N ALA A 59 10.46 -4.35 2.69
CA ALA A 59 11.38 -3.25 2.99
C ALA A 59 10.98 -2.47 4.24
N HIS A 60 9.68 -2.27 4.47
CA HIS A 60 9.20 -1.62 5.69
C HIS A 60 9.52 -2.45 6.93
N VAL A 61 9.25 -3.76 6.90
CA VAL A 61 9.54 -4.67 8.02
C VAL A 61 11.05 -4.72 8.29
N ASP A 62 11.87 -4.79 7.25
CA ASP A 62 13.33 -4.90 7.36
C ASP A 62 13.99 -3.62 7.92
N HIS A 63 13.48 -2.44 7.55
CA HIS A 63 14.17 -1.18 7.81
C HIS A 63 13.43 -0.20 8.72
N ILE A 64 12.11 -0.21 8.75
CA ILE A 64 11.30 0.77 9.50
C ILE A 64 10.82 0.18 10.83
N MET A 65 10.27 -1.03 10.82
CA MET A 65 9.62 -1.63 11.97
C MET A 65 10.59 -1.84 13.14
N ALA A 66 10.22 -1.41 14.35
CA ALA A 66 11.07 -1.51 15.54
C ALA A 66 11.33 -2.96 15.93
N GLU A 67 10.24 -3.74 16.03
CA GLU A 67 10.23 -5.12 16.47
C GLU A 67 9.58 -6.01 15.40
N PRO A 68 10.31 -6.38 14.33
CA PRO A 68 9.75 -7.19 13.25
C PRO A 68 9.10 -8.49 13.72
N GLY A 69 9.56 -9.07 14.83
CA GLY A 69 8.99 -10.30 15.41
C GLY A 69 7.54 -10.18 15.89
N GLU A 70 7.07 -8.97 16.19
CA GLU A 70 5.69 -8.73 16.62
C GLU A 70 4.71 -8.52 15.45
N LEU A 71 5.18 -8.53 14.20
CA LEU A 71 4.33 -8.46 13.02
C LEU A 71 3.41 -9.68 12.96
N ARG A 72 2.11 -9.46 12.78
CA ARG A 72 1.13 -10.52 12.47
C ARG A 72 0.77 -10.46 11.00
N CYS A 73 0.97 -11.57 10.31
CA CYS A 73 0.65 -11.73 8.90
C CYS A 73 -0.58 -12.62 8.81
N LEU A 74 -1.74 -12.03 8.51
CA LEU A 74 -3.05 -12.69 8.58
C LEU A 74 -3.56 -12.98 7.18
N ALA A 75 -3.72 -14.26 6.87
CA ALA A 75 -4.23 -14.76 5.61
C ALA A 75 -5.67 -15.27 5.79
N LEU A 76 -6.60 -14.76 4.97
CA LEU A 76 -7.94 -15.31 4.87
C LEU A 76 -7.90 -16.49 3.90
N VAL A 77 -8.32 -17.67 4.36
CA VAL A 77 -8.29 -18.92 3.59
C VAL A 77 -9.70 -19.47 3.46
N ASP A 78 -10.06 -19.95 2.27
CA ASP A 78 -11.40 -20.52 1.95
C ASP A 78 -11.45 -22.06 2.06
N GLY A 79 -10.39 -22.64 2.63
CA GLY A 79 -10.13 -24.09 2.70
C GLY A 79 -9.22 -24.61 1.58
N LEU A 80 -9.05 -23.86 0.48
CA LEU A 80 -8.22 -24.25 -0.66
C LEU A 80 -7.00 -23.34 -0.84
N GLN A 81 -7.21 -22.02 -0.76
CA GLN A 81 -6.17 -21.04 -1.05
C GLN A 81 -6.32 -19.77 -0.21
N VAL A 82 -5.25 -18.99 -0.15
CA VAL A 82 -5.30 -17.64 0.41
C VAL A 82 -6.06 -16.72 -0.55
N ARG A 83 -7.07 -16.04 0.00
CA ARG A 83 -7.98 -15.13 -0.71
C ARG A 83 -7.87 -13.68 -0.24
N GLY A 84 -7.19 -13.45 0.88
CA GLY A 84 -6.82 -12.10 1.28
C GLY A 84 -5.66 -12.11 2.26
N ILE A 85 -4.99 -10.97 2.39
CA ILE A 85 -3.84 -10.80 3.28
C ILE A 85 -3.89 -9.43 3.95
N CYS A 86 -3.76 -9.42 5.27
CA CYS A 86 -3.63 -8.22 6.10
C CYS A 86 -2.41 -8.35 7.00
N LEU A 87 -1.60 -7.29 7.06
CA LEU A 87 -0.49 -7.19 8.00
C LEU A 87 -0.92 -6.32 9.16
N LEU A 88 -0.74 -6.81 10.39
CA LEU A 88 -0.93 -6.03 11.60
C LEU A 88 0.40 -5.80 12.31
N GLU A 89 0.65 -4.56 12.68
CA GLU A 89 1.74 -4.17 13.56
C GLU A 89 1.19 -3.69 14.91
N PRO A 90 1.92 -3.94 16.00
CA PRO A 90 1.62 -3.35 17.28
C PRO A 90 2.02 -1.88 17.27
N ARG A 91 1.14 -1.00 17.75
CA ARG A 91 1.46 0.42 17.89
C ARG A 91 0.83 1.03 19.12
N MET A 92 1.46 2.09 19.62
CA MET A 92 0.84 3.00 20.57
C MET A 92 0.15 4.11 19.79
N ASP A 93 -1.14 4.30 20.04
CA ASP A 93 -1.95 5.33 19.41
C ASP A 93 -2.50 6.29 20.47
N VAL A 94 -2.77 7.54 20.10
CA VAL A 94 -3.35 8.51 21.04
C VAL A 94 -4.84 8.66 20.73
N ARG A 95 -5.69 8.25 21.67
CA ARG A 95 -7.14 8.31 21.57
C ARG A 95 -7.69 9.16 22.70
N LEU A 96 -8.34 10.27 22.35
CA LEU A 96 -8.85 11.26 23.31
C LEU A 96 -7.77 11.71 24.32
N GLY A 97 -6.53 11.92 23.83
CA GLY A 97 -5.39 12.32 24.66
C GLY A 97 -4.72 11.19 25.45
N VAL A 98 -5.26 9.97 25.41
CA VAL A 98 -4.72 8.82 26.15
C VAL A 98 -3.93 7.90 25.22
N PRO A 99 -2.68 7.53 25.56
CA PRO A 99 -1.96 6.48 24.86
C PRO A 99 -2.63 5.12 25.06
N VAL A 100 -3.01 4.47 23.96
CA VAL A 100 -3.67 3.15 23.96
C VAL A 100 -2.87 2.19 23.08
N PRO A 101 -2.52 0.99 23.55
CA PRO A 101 -1.91 -0.04 22.70
C PRO A 101 -2.96 -0.58 21.73
N VAL A 102 -2.63 -0.65 20.45
CA VAL A 102 -3.56 -1.11 19.41
C VAL A 102 -2.89 -2.10 18.47
N TRP A 103 -3.70 -2.93 17.83
CA TRP A 103 -3.34 -3.58 16.58
C TRP A 103 -3.61 -2.61 15.44
N GLY A 104 -2.59 -2.31 14.66
CA GLY A 104 -2.67 -1.44 13.51
C GLY A 104 -2.52 -2.20 12.22
N VAL A 105 -3.37 -1.96 11.23
CA VAL A 105 -3.02 -2.36 9.85
C VAL A 105 -1.72 -1.65 9.48
N LEU A 106 -0.77 -2.41 8.93
CA LEU A 106 0.57 -1.94 8.59
C LEU A 106 0.44 -0.68 7.73
N TRP A 107 0.96 0.43 8.26
CA TRP A 107 0.91 1.70 7.58
C TRP A 107 2.33 2.16 7.26
N LEU A 108 2.65 2.18 5.96
CA LEU A 108 3.91 2.73 5.52
C LEU A 108 3.87 4.25 5.74
N LYS A 109 4.65 4.76 6.70
CA LYS A 109 4.68 6.18 7.12
C LYS A 109 4.84 7.21 5.98
N HIS A 110 5.33 6.78 4.82
CA HIS A 110 5.50 7.59 3.61
C HIS A 110 4.42 7.36 2.54
N GLY A 111 3.48 6.44 2.80
CA GLY A 111 2.30 6.20 2.00
C GLY A 111 1.08 6.89 2.62
N PRO A 112 0.14 7.38 1.79
CA PRO A 112 -1.05 8.07 2.28
C PRO A 112 -2.08 7.11 2.91
N GLN A 113 -1.85 5.79 2.82
CA GLN A 113 -2.87 4.79 3.11
C GLN A 113 -2.31 3.51 3.72
N ALA A 114 -3.16 2.83 4.49
CA ALA A 114 -3.04 1.46 4.92
C ALA A 114 -4.26 0.69 4.38
N ASP A 115 -4.08 -0.57 3.98
CA ASP A 115 -5.19 -1.35 3.43
C ASP A 115 -4.89 -2.87 3.48
N VAL A 116 -5.80 -3.67 2.91
CA VAL A 116 -5.76 -5.14 2.85
C VAL A 116 -5.81 -5.62 1.41
N LEU A 117 -5.19 -6.77 1.14
CA LEU A 117 -5.35 -7.47 -0.14
C LEU A 117 -6.55 -8.40 -0.07
N CYS A 118 -7.43 -8.34 -1.07
CA CYS A 118 -8.54 -9.27 -1.24
C CYS A 118 -8.66 -9.65 -2.72
N ALA A 119 -8.67 -10.94 -3.02
CA ALA A 119 -8.69 -11.47 -4.37
C ALA A 119 -9.98 -11.14 -5.14
N ASP A 120 -11.10 -11.01 -4.43
CA ASP A 120 -12.44 -10.88 -5.01
C ASP A 120 -13.46 -10.42 -3.97
N ASP A 121 -14.67 -10.10 -4.41
CA ASP A 121 -15.73 -9.54 -3.57
C ASP A 121 -16.17 -10.48 -2.43
N GLU A 122 -16.11 -11.80 -2.59
CA GLU A 122 -16.43 -12.71 -1.49
C GLU A 122 -15.37 -12.62 -0.41
N ALA A 123 -14.08 -12.59 -0.78
CA ALA A 123 -13.00 -12.34 0.17
C ALA A 123 -13.20 -10.99 0.88
N ARG A 124 -13.57 -9.92 0.17
CA ARG A 124 -13.82 -8.58 0.75
C ARG A 124 -14.89 -8.59 1.84
N ARG A 125 -16.01 -9.27 1.59
CA ARG A 125 -17.11 -9.44 2.58
C ARG A 125 -16.68 -10.20 3.82
N ARG A 126 -15.89 -11.25 3.63
CA ARG A 126 -15.53 -12.19 4.71
C ARG A 126 -14.35 -11.72 5.55
N PHE A 127 -13.43 -10.93 4.96
CA PHE A 127 -12.14 -10.65 5.58
C PHE A 127 -12.27 -9.96 6.93
N LEU A 128 -12.88 -8.77 6.97
CA LEU A 128 -12.87 -7.97 8.20
C LEU A 128 -13.62 -8.63 9.36
N PRO A 129 -14.80 -9.27 9.16
CA PRO A 129 -15.44 -10.05 10.22
C PRO A 129 -14.55 -11.18 10.75
N ALA A 130 -13.89 -11.94 9.87
CA ALA A 130 -12.99 -13.02 10.26
C ALA A 130 -11.74 -12.49 11.00
N LEU A 131 -11.15 -11.40 10.50
CA LEU A 131 -10.04 -10.67 11.12
C LEU A 131 -10.40 -10.21 12.54
N ALA A 132 -11.55 -9.55 12.70
CA ALA A 132 -11.99 -9.05 14.00
C ALA A 132 -12.26 -10.18 14.99
N ALA A 133 -12.89 -11.28 14.54
CA ALA A 133 -13.10 -12.46 15.37
C ALA A 133 -11.79 -13.13 15.79
N HIS A 134 -10.79 -13.15 14.89
CA HIS A 134 -9.46 -13.69 15.17
C HIS A 134 -8.71 -12.86 16.21
N VAL A 135 -8.60 -11.55 16.00
CA VAL A 135 -7.89 -10.65 16.93
C VAL A 135 -8.57 -10.57 18.30
N ARG A 136 -9.91 -10.70 18.38
CA ARG A 136 -10.63 -10.74 19.66
C ARG A 136 -10.32 -11.97 20.51
N ARG A 137 -10.03 -13.11 19.90
CA ARG A 137 -9.67 -14.34 20.63
C ARG A 137 -8.34 -14.19 21.34
N GLU A 138 -7.39 -13.51 20.69
CA GLU A 138 -6.03 -13.29 21.19
C GLU A 138 -5.65 -11.82 21.01
N PRO A 139 -6.13 -10.93 21.91
CA PRO A 139 -5.91 -9.49 21.79
C PRO A 139 -4.49 -9.06 22.17
N GLU A 140 -3.74 -9.89 22.92
CA GLU A 140 -2.38 -9.59 23.37
C GLU A 140 -2.26 -8.21 24.04
N GLY A 141 -3.21 -7.88 24.92
CA GLY A 141 -3.24 -6.59 25.62
C GLY A 141 -3.59 -5.37 24.76
N ARG A 142 -3.98 -5.56 23.49
CA ARG A 142 -4.33 -4.48 22.55
C ARG A 142 -5.85 -4.47 22.32
N PRO A 143 -6.61 -3.60 23.00
CA PRO A 143 -8.07 -3.62 22.95
C PRO A 143 -8.69 -3.10 21.64
N LEU A 144 -7.91 -2.43 20.78
CA LEU A 144 -8.41 -1.79 19.57
C LEU A 144 -7.72 -2.33 18.32
N LEU A 145 -8.48 -2.45 17.23
CA LEU A 145 -8.00 -2.64 15.87
C LEU A 145 -8.19 -1.33 15.10
N VAL A 146 -7.08 -0.74 14.64
CA VAL A 146 -7.06 0.52 13.88
C VAL A 146 -6.72 0.19 12.43
N LEU A 147 -7.64 0.46 11.50
CA LEU A 147 -7.52 0.05 10.10
C LEU A 147 -6.81 1.06 9.20
N GLY A 148 -6.91 2.36 9.50
CA GLY A 148 -6.63 3.42 8.53
C GLY A 148 -5.57 4.45 8.94
N PRO A 149 -5.16 5.31 8.00
CA PRO A 149 -6.01 5.89 6.95
C PRO A 149 -6.39 4.92 5.81
N LEU A 150 -7.69 4.75 5.55
CA LEU A 150 -8.22 3.86 4.52
C LEU A 150 -8.57 4.64 3.24
N PRO A 151 -8.21 4.15 2.04
CA PRO A 151 -8.69 4.74 0.80
C PRO A 151 -10.20 4.52 0.63
N SER A 152 -10.87 5.39 -0.13
CA SER A 152 -12.32 5.27 -0.41
C SER A 152 -12.70 3.96 -1.12
N ALA A 153 -11.77 3.39 -1.87
CA ALA A 153 -11.92 2.11 -2.57
C ALA A 153 -11.46 0.89 -1.75
N SER A 154 -11.14 1.05 -0.46
CA SER A 154 -10.63 -0.03 0.38
C SER A 154 -11.63 -1.20 0.48
N PRO A 155 -11.15 -2.46 0.35
CA PRO A 155 -11.93 -3.66 0.67
C PRO A 155 -12.56 -3.66 2.07
N PHE A 156 -11.94 -2.98 3.04
CA PHE A 156 -12.44 -2.95 4.41
C PHE A 156 -13.83 -2.32 4.52
N TRP A 157 -14.21 -1.41 3.61
CA TRP A 157 -15.52 -0.76 3.67
C TRP A 157 -16.69 -1.72 3.55
N GLU A 158 -16.55 -2.79 2.76
CA GLU A 158 -17.61 -3.80 2.62
C GLU A 158 -17.74 -4.61 3.91
N GLY A 159 -16.63 -5.08 4.47
CA GLY A 159 -16.60 -5.80 5.74
C GLY A 159 -17.07 -4.96 6.93
N LEU A 160 -16.82 -3.65 6.93
CA LEU A 160 -17.24 -2.72 8.01
C LEU A 160 -18.76 -2.63 8.13
N ARG A 161 -19.51 -2.83 7.04
CA ARG A 161 -20.99 -2.83 7.06
C ARG A 161 -21.57 -3.98 7.89
N HIS A 162 -20.77 -5.03 8.13
CA HIS A 162 -21.17 -6.21 8.88
C HIS A 162 -20.70 -6.19 10.34
N LEU A 163 -20.02 -5.13 10.76
CA LEU A 163 -19.56 -4.94 12.13
C LEU A 163 -20.37 -3.85 12.83
N ALA A 164 -20.19 -3.75 14.16
CA ALA A 164 -20.69 -2.61 14.91
C ALA A 164 -20.14 -1.30 14.30
N PRO A 165 -20.89 -0.18 14.39
CA PRO A 165 -20.52 1.06 13.74
C PRO A 165 -19.09 1.49 14.07
N PRO A 166 -18.22 1.71 13.08
CA PRO A 166 -16.86 2.16 13.32
C PRO A 166 -16.83 3.62 13.77
N CYS A 167 -15.83 3.99 14.57
CA CYS A 167 -15.46 5.38 14.75
C CYS A 167 -14.63 5.83 13.54
N LEU A 168 -15.12 6.81 12.78
CA LEU A 168 -14.46 7.33 11.59
C LEU A 168 -13.87 8.71 11.88
N ASP A 169 -12.60 8.88 11.55
CA ASP A 169 -11.88 10.15 11.64
C ASP A 169 -11.40 10.54 10.23
N PRO A 170 -12.05 11.52 9.56
CA PRO A 170 -11.62 11.99 8.25
C PRO A 170 -10.21 12.59 8.34
N LYS A 171 -9.24 11.97 7.67
CA LYS A 171 -7.84 12.42 7.69
C LYS A 171 -7.56 13.48 6.63
N GLU A 172 -7.54 13.08 5.36
CA GLU A 172 -7.05 13.92 4.28
C GLU A 172 -7.82 13.69 2.98
N SER A 173 -7.93 14.73 2.15
CA SER A 173 -8.39 14.60 0.76
C SER A 173 -7.18 14.49 -0.15
N VAL A 174 -7.08 13.40 -0.91
CA VAL A 174 -6.06 13.25 -1.95
C VAL A 174 -6.57 13.85 -3.26
N ARG A 175 -5.71 14.59 -3.97
CA ARG A 175 -5.97 15.06 -5.33
C ARG A 175 -5.39 14.04 -6.31
N PHE A 176 -6.18 13.57 -7.26
CA PHE A 176 -5.72 12.73 -8.36
C PHE A 176 -5.84 13.48 -9.68
N MET A 177 -5.02 13.07 -10.63
CA MET A 177 -5.04 13.55 -12.01
C MET A 177 -5.17 12.34 -12.91
N ASP A 178 -6.12 12.39 -13.83
CA ASP A 178 -6.32 11.31 -14.80
C ASP A 178 -5.28 11.41 -15.91
N CYS A 179 -4.22 10.61 -15.77
CA CYS A 179 -3.14 10.49 -16.75
C CYS A 179 -3.49 9.61 -17.96
N GLY A 180 -4.75 9.14 -18.08
CA GLY A 180 -5.23 8.46 -19.29
C GLY A 180 -5.50 9.41 -20.46
N ASN A 181 -5.66 10.71 -20.17
CA ASN A 181 -5.89 11.73 -21.19
C ASN A 181 -4.56 12.23 -21.80
N PRO A 182 -4.54 12.64 -23.09
CA PRO A 182 -3.40 13.31 -23.69
C PRO A 182 -2.95 14.52 -22.86
N TYR A 183 -1.65 14.79 -22.89
CA TYR A 183 -1.04 15.89 -22.13
C TYR A 183 -1.69 17.25 -22.45
N GLU A 184 -2.01 17.49 -23.71
CA GLU A 184 -2.60 18.73 -24.20
C GLU A 184 -4.00 18.97 -23.59
N GLU A 185 -4.81 17.91 -23.50
CA GLU A 185 -6.15 17.96 -22.90
C GLU A 185 -6.07 18.18 -21.40
N LEU A 186 -5.16 17.45 -20.73
CA LEU A 186 -4.88 17.60 -19.31
C LEU A 186 -4.46 19.04 -18.99
N VAL A 187 -3.55 19.62 -19.78
CA VAL A 187 -3.10 21.00 -19.61
C VAL A 187 -4.20 22.00 -19.93
N ALA A 188 -5.02 21.76 -20.95
CA ALA A 188 -6.15 22.63 -21.29
C ALA A 188 -7.17 22.73 -20.15
N GLY A 189 -7.36 21.64 -19.38
CA GLY A 189 -8.19 21.61 -18.18
C GLY A 189 -7.62 22.40 -16.98
N LEU A 190 -6.35 22.80 -17.01
CA LEU A 190 -5.73 23.57 -15.92
C LEU A 190 -6.18 25.03 -15.94
N SER A 191 -6.30 25.62 -14.74
CA SER A 191 -6.65 27.03 -14.60
C SER A 191 -5.70 27.94 -15.38
N ALA A 192 -6.21 29.06 -15.92
CA ALA A 192 -5.40 30.00 -16.68
C ALA A 192 -4.18 30.50 -15.88
N ASN A 193 -4.34 30.68 -14.57
CA ASN A 193 -3.25 31.06 -13.69
C ASN A 193 -2.16 29.98 -13.60
N PHE A 194 -2.55 28.71 -13.45
CA PHE A 194 -1.60 27.60 -13.38
C PHE A 194 -0.84 27.43 -14.70
N ARG A 195 -1.53 27.51 -15.84
CA ARG A 195 -0.90 27.49 -17.17
C ARG A 195 0.13 28.61 -17.36
N ARG A 196 -0.19 29.83 -16.90
CA ARG A 196 0.75 30.97 -16.93
C ARG A 196 1.98 30.71 -16.05
N ASN A 197 1.80 30.12 -14.87
CA ASN A 197 2.91 29.76 -14.00
C ASN A 197 3.81 28.71 -14.64
N LEU A 198 3.25 27.65 -15.24
CA LEU A 198 4.01 26.64 -15.99
C LEU A 198 4.81 27.26 -17.15
N ASN A 199 4.19 28.13 -17.94
CA ASN A 199 4.87 28.82 -19.03
C ASN A 199 6.01 29.72 -18.53
N THR A 200 5.82 30.37 -17.37
CA THR A 200 6.86 31.21 -16.75
C THR A 200 8.02 30.36 -16.25
N ALA A 201 7.74 29.24 -15.58
CA ALA A 201 8.76 28.29 -15.14
C ALA A 201 9.55 27.73 -16.34
N ARG A 202 8.86 27.35 -17.42
CA ARG A 202 9.49 26.88 -18.66
C ARG A 202 10.43 27.94 -19.27
N LYS A 203 10.00 29.20 -19.33
CA LYS A 203 10.85 30.30 -19.83
C LYS A 203 12.08 30.53 -18.95
N ARG A 204 11.93 30.44 -17.62
CA ARG A 204 13.05 30.56 -16.68
C ARG A 204 14.05 29.43 -16.88
N LEU A 205 13.58 28.19 -17.00
CA LEU A 205 14.43 27.04 -17.28
C LEU A 205 15.19 27.21 -18.60
N ALA A 206 14.53 27.67 -19.66
CA ALA A 206 15.19 27.91 -20.96
C ALA A 206 16.27 29.01 -20.94
N ALA A 207 16.32 29.85 -19.91
CA ALA A 207 17.33 30.89 -19.74
C ALA A 207 18.56 30.42 -18.95
N LEU A 208 18.50 29.25 -18.31
CA LEU A 208 19.62 28.65 -17.59
C LEU A 208 20.53 27.88 -18.57
N ALA A 209 21.81 27.77 -18.24
CA ALA A 209 22.75 26.95 -19.00
C ALA A 209 22.67 25.48 -18.55
N ASP A 210 23.00 24.56 -19.47
CA ASP A 210 23.17 23.13 -19.18
C ASP A 210 21.95 22.46 -18.50
N VAL A 211 20.74 22.87 -18.90
CA VAL A 211 19.50 22.27 -18.38
C VAL A 211 19.28 20.91 -19.01
N HIS A 212 19.23 19.86 -18.18
CA HIS A 212 18.91 18.52 -18.63
C HIS A 212 18.06 17.77 -17.61
N PHE A 213 17.23 16.86 -18.11
CA PHE A 213 16.31 16.06 -17.32
C PHE A 213 16.76 14.60 -17.34
N VAL A 214 16.88 14.00 -16.17
CA VAL A 214 17.28 12.61 -15.98
C VAL A 214 16.09 11.80 -15.49
N THR A 215 15.89 10.63 -16.07
CA THR A 215 14.96 9.62 -15.56
C THR A 215 15.76 8.36 -15.26
N ALA A 216 16.01 8.12 -13.97
CA ALA A 216 16.73 6.95 -13.51
C ALA A 216 15.78 5.78 -13.28
N ARG A 217 16.18 4.63 -13.80
CA ARG A 217 15.46 3.33 -13.73
C ARG A 217 16.39 2.18 -13.43
N GLU A 218 17.63 2.25 -13.90
CA GLU A 218 18.67 1.25 -13.66
C GLU A 218 19.22 1.36 -12.23
N PRO A 219 19.67 0.25 -11.61
CA PRO A 219 20.12 0.23 -10.22
C PRO A 219 21.14 1.32 -9.87
N GLU A 220 22.22 1.42 -10.64
CA GLU A 220 23.31 2.38 -10.41
C GLU A 220 22.82 3.84 -10.56
N ALA A 221 21.92 4.08 -11.51
CA ALA A 221 21.32 5.39 -11.70
C ALA A 221 20.38 5.71 -10.54
N LEU A 222 19.54 4.77 -10.12
CA LEU A 222 18.62 4.96 -8.99
C LEU A 222 19.38 5.23 -7.68
N GLU A 223 20.46 4.51 -7.41
CA GLU A 223 21.28 4.75 -6.22
C GLU A 223 21.86 6.16 -6.22
N ARG A 224 22.48 6.58 -7.34
CA ARG A 224 23.05 7.93 -7.49
C ARG A 224 21.99 9.02 -7.37
N GLU A 225 20.89 8.89 -8.11
CA GLU A 225 19.82 9.89 -8.11
C GLU A 225 19.07 9.92 -6.78
N LEU A 226 18.95 8.80 -6.06
CA LEU A 226 18.39 8.76 -4.71
C LEU A 226 19.30 9.53 -3.74
N GLY A 227 20.61 9.35 -3.85
CA GLY A 227 21.58 10.15 -3.08
C GLY A 227 21.40 11.64 -3.31
N THR A 228 21.31 12.07 -4.58
CA THR A 228 21.07 13.48 -4.94
C THR A 228 19.72 13.98 -4.42
N PHE A 229 18.66 13.18 -4.55
CA PHE A 229 17.34 13.51 -4.01
C PHE A 229 17.38 13.77 -2.50
N LEU A 230 18.07 12.92 -1.73
CA LEU A 230 18.20 13.08 -0.28
C LEU A 230 18.96 14.35 0.12
N GLU A 231 19.98 14.74 -0.66
CA GLU A 231 20.71 16.01 -0.46
C GLU A 231 19.83 17.22 -0.77
N VAL A 232 19.12 17.19 -1.90
CA VAL A 232 18.19 18.27 -2.30
C VAL A 232 17.05 18.40 -1.29
N GLU A 233 16.51 17.30 -0.79
CA GLU A 233 15.48 17.34 0.25
C GLU A 233 16.04 17.96 1.55
N ALA A 234 17.25 17.59 1.93
CA ALA A 234 17.91 18.09 3.14
C ALA A 234 18.33 19.58 3.04
N SER A 235 18.56 20.11 1.84
CA SER A 235 18.86 21.55 1.66
C SER A 235 17.62 22.45 1.67
N SER A 236 16.43 21.85 1.58
CA SER A 236 15.15 22.57 1.61
C SER A 236 14.74 23.00 3.03
N TRP A 237 13.52 23.56 3.18
CA TRP A 237 12.93 23.89 4.49
C TRP A 237 12.90 22.70 5.48
N LYS A 238 12.94 21.47 4.97
CA LYS A 238 12.99 20.24 5.78
C LYS A 238 14.32 20.05 6.50
N GLY A 239 15.39 20.64 5.96
CA GLY A 239 16.73 20.58 6.51
C GLY A 239 16.81 21.18 7.91
N PRO A 240 16.59 22.50 8.03
CA PRO A 240 16.56 23.19 9.31
C PRO A 240 15.52 22.62 10.30
N ALA A 241 14.40 22.09 9.79
CA ALA A 241 13.38 21.46 10.62
C ALA A 241 13.75 20.03 11.09
N GLY A 242 14.86 19.45 10.61
CA GLY A 242 15.24 18.06 10.93
C GLY A 242 14.25 17.01 10.41
N THR A 243 13.42 17.35 9.43
CA THR A 243 12.34 16.49 8.92
C THR A 243 12.69 15.78 7.61
N ALA A 244 13.83 16.12 6.98
CA ALA A 244 14.32 15.44 5.79
C ALA A 244 14.60 13.95 6.05
N VAL A 245 14.34 13.10 5.06
CA VAL A 245 14.54 11.65 5.10
C VAL A 245 15.98 11.31 5.48
N LYS A 246 16.94 12.07 4.94
CA LYS A 246 18.37 11.94 5.22
C LYS A 246 18.70 11.91 6.72
N PHE A 247 17.97 12.66 7.54
CA PHE A 247 18.22 12.77 8.99
C PHE A 247 17.50 11.71 9.82
N ARG A 248 16.71 10.84 9.19
CA ARG A 248 15.98 9.78 9.88
C ARG A 248 16.79 8.49 9.83
N ARG A 249 17.16 7.96 11.00
CA ARG A 249 18.02 6.76 11.16
C ARG A 249 17.71 5.58 10.22
N ARG A 250 16.43 5.36 9.91
CA ARG A 250 15.93 4.15 9.24
C ARG A 250 15.40 4.38 7.81
N GLN A 251 15.07 5.62 7.46
CA GLN A 251 14.35 5.90 6.22
C GLN A 251 15.23 5.84 4.95
N PRO A 252 16.49 6.31 4.95
CA PRO A 252 17.35 6.17 3.77
C PRO A 252 17.53 4.70 3.35
N ALA A 253 17.75 3.79 4.31
CA ALA A 253 17.86 2.36 4.05
C ALA A 253 16.55 1.77 3.49
N PHE A 254 15.40 2.21 4.00
CA PHE A 254 14.10 1.81 3.46
C PHE A 254 13.93 2.22 1.99
N PHE A 255 14.24 3.47 1.63
CA PHE A 255 14.11 3.94 0.24
C PHE A 255 15.12 3.27 -0.69
N ALA A 256 16.35 3.02 -0.24
CA ALA A 256 17.34 2.27 -1.01
C ALA A 256 16.86 0.82 -1.27
N ALA A 257 16.35 0.14 -0.25
CA ALA A 257 15.80 -1.21 -0.41
C ALA A 257 14.57 -1.23 -1.32
N LEU A 258 13.69 -0.23 -1.21
CA LEU A 258 12.52 -0.08 -2.06
C LEU A 258 12.92 0.12 -3.54
N ALA A 259 13.89 1.02 -3.78
CA ALA A 259 14.42 1.30 -5.12
C ALA A 259 15.08 0.07 -5.76
N GLY A 260 15.74 -0.79 -4.97
CA GLY A 260 16.32 -2.04 -5.45
C GLY A 260 15.28 -3.14 -5.73
N LYS A 261 14.30 -3.32 -4.83
CA LYS A 261 13.35 -4.44 -4.91
C LYS A 261 12.24 -4.23 -5.96
N LEU A 262 11.78 -2.99 -6.19
CA LEU A 262 10.68 -2.69 -7.12
C LEU A 262 11.03 -2.70 -8.63
N GLN A 263 12.22 -3.18 -8.98
CA GLN A 263 12.71 -3.19 -10.36
C GLN A 263 12.13 -4.35 -11.21
N GLY A 264 11.68 -5.44 -10.56
CA GLY A 264 11.42 -6.73 -11.22
C GLY A 264 9.98 -7.03 -11.67
N GLU A 265 8.94 -6.46 -11.05
CA GLU A 265 7.54 -6.80 -11.38
C GLU A 265 6.68 -5.56 -11.63
N ALA A 266 6.21 -5.44 -12.88
CA ALA A 266 5.01 -4.70 -13.30
C ALA A 266 4.78 -3.24 -12.84
N GLY A 267 5.77 -2.45 -12.41
CA GLY A 267 5.49 -1.02 -12.13
C GLY A 267 6.52 -0.20 -11.35
N ARG A 268 7.76 -0.18 -11.86
CA ARG A 268 8.77 0.90 -11.92
C ARG A 268 8.81 1.92 -10.76
N PHE A 269 9.80 1.75 -9.90
CA PHE A 269 10.38 2.86 -9.15
C PHE A 269 11.26 3.69 -10.09
N GLU A 270 10.96 4.97 -10.26
CA GLU A 270 11.72 5.90 -11.10
C GLU A 270 12.07 7.15 -10.30
N ILE A 271 13.26 7.70 -10.53
CA ILE A 271 13.63 9.01 -10.01
C ILE A 271 13.77 9.97 -11.18
N HIS A 272 13.03 11.07 -11.12
CA HIS A 272 13.12 12.16 -12.07
C HIS A 272 13.92 13.30 -11.44
N ALA A 273 15.02 13.68 -12.08
CA ALA A 273 15.89 14.77 -11.64
C ALA A 273 15.99 15.84 -12.74
N LEU A 274 15.99 17.11 -12.34
CA LEU A 274 16.21 18.25 -13.23
C LEU A 274 17.48 18.95 -12.78
N TYR A 275 18.46 18.99 -13.68
CA TYR A 275 19.72 19.68 -13.48
C TYR A 275 19.73 20.97 -14.28
N ALA A 276 20.38 21.99 -13.73
CA ALA A 276 20.65 23.26 -14.38
C ALA A 276 21.89 23.89 -13.75
N GLN A 277 22.72 24.55 -14.54
CA GLN A 277 23.77 25.42 -14.01
C GLN A 277 23.20 26.81 -13.74
N GLY A 278 23.43 27.31 -12.53
CA GLY A 278 23.02 28.62 -12.06
C GLY A 278 24.18 29.36 -11.41
#